data_AF-A0A971XWS3-F1
#
_entry.id   AF-A0A971XWS3-F1
#
_cell.length_a   1.000
_cell.length_b   1.000
_cell.length_c   1.000
_cell.angle_alpha   90.00
_cell.angle_beta   90.00
_cell.angle_gamma   90.00
#
_symmetry.space_group_name_H-M   'P 1'
#
loop_
_entity.id
_entity.type
_entity.pdbx_description
1 polymer ?
#
loop_
_entity_poly.entity_id
_entity_poly.type
_entity_poly.pdbx_seq_one_letter_code
_entity_poly.pdbx_strand_id
1 'polypeptide(L)'
;MEVSAVIPAYNEEGMVGETIRALQTVEGINEIIVIDDGSHDGTAQAAREAGALTFSLAANSGKGQALAVGCALSKGDILLLLDADLGESAREAAALLKPVMAGDADMSIAVFPLTPGEGGFGLVQSLSRWAIKRSGGPLLTQPLSGQRAMKRSVWQELGSGYGFGIETALGMGVHRLGCRVVEVPVAMTHRRTGRDFRGMVHRGRQLVHVLLTILRHWRCLLRWGV
;
A
#
# COMPACT_ATOMS: atom_id res chain seq x y z
N MET A 1 9.29 11.13 -15.84
CA MET A 1 8.19 10.42 -15.15
C MET A 1 7.96 11.13 -13.85
N GLU A 2 6.74 11.59 -13.61
CA GLU A 2 6.37 12.22 -12.34
C GLU A 2 5.93 11.17 -11.30
N VAL A 3 6.18 11.42 -10.03
CA VAL A 3 5.84 10.52 -8.92
C VAL A 3 4.80 11.17 -8.01
N SER A 4 3.73 10.41 -7.75
CA SER A 4 2.71 10.74 -6.75
C SER A 4 2.83 9.83 -5.56
N ALA A 5 3.16 10.39 -4.39
CA ALA A 5 3.01 9.68 -3.13
C ALA A 5 1.54 9.74 -2.69
N VAL A 6 0.93 8.58 -2.46
CA VAL A 6 -0.48 8.47 -2.03
C VAL A 6 -0.52 7.79 -0.66
N ILE A 7 -1.06 8.52 0.31
CA ILE A 7 -1.03 8.16 1.73
C ILE A 7 -2.48 8.07 2.25
N PRO A 8 -3.03 6.88 2.50
CA PRO A 8 -4.27 6.74 3.24
C PRO A 8 -3.98 6.96 4.74
N ALA A 9 -4.80 7.78 5.41
CA ALA A 9 -4.62 8.11 6.82
C ALA A 9 -5.95 7.97 7.59
N TYR A 10 -5.91 7.44 8.82
CA TYR A 10 -7.08 7.36 9.70
C TYR A 10 -6.67 7.40 11.17
N ASN A 11 -6.92 8.52 11.84
CA ASN A 11 -6.50 8.80 13.22
C ASN A 11 -4.98 8.70 13.44
N GLU A 12 -4.21 9.39 12.59
CA GLU A 12 -2.75 9.44 12.57
C GLU A 12 -2.19 10.86 12.83
N GLU A 13 -2.94 11.72 13.54
CA GLU A 13 -2.54 13.11 13.84
C GLU A 13 -1.11 13.21 14.38
N GLY A 14 -0.73 12.26 15.25
CA GLY A 14 0.58 12.26 15.90
C GLY A 14 1.77 11.89 15.01
N MET A 15 1.57 11.36 13.79
CA MET A 15 2.68 10.93 12.92
C MET A 15 2.58 11.36 11.46
N VAL A 16 1.38 11.58 10.94
CA VAL A 16 1.19 11.90 9.51
C VAL A 16 2.02 13.11 9.07
N GLY A 17 2.14 14.13 9.92
CA GLY A 17 2.94 15.32 9.61
C GLY A 17 4.44 15.02 9.51
N GLU A 18 4.98 14.15 10.36
CA GLU A 18 6.39 13.73 10.31
C GLU A 18 6.67 12.89 9.07
N THR A 19 5.80 11.92 8.76
CA THR A 19 5.86 11.11 7.54
C THR A 19 5.91 11.98 6.29
N ILE A 20 5.04 12.99 6.19
CA ILE A 20 5.00 13.91 5.02
C ILE A 20 6.28 14.73 4.91
N ARG A 21 6.75 15.32 6.02
CA ARG A 21 8.00 16.10 6.02
C ARG A 21 9.21 15.26 5.63
N ALA A 22 9.27 14.02 6.10
CA ALA A 22 10.31 13.07 5.69
C ALA A 22 10.24 12.78 4.17
N LEU A 23 9.05 12.56 3.62
CA LEU A 23 8.87 12.34 2.18
C LEU A 23 9.22 13.55 1.32
N GLN A 24 9.01 14.78 1.80
CA GLN A 24 9.44 15.99 1.10
C GLN A 24 10.96 16.07 0.90
N THR A 25 11.74 15.33 1.70
CA THR A 25 13.20 15.24 1.53
C THR A 25 13.64 14.21 0.48
N VAL A 26 12.71 13.38 -0.01
CA VAL A 26 12.99 12.35 -1.01
C VAL A 26 12.96 12.96 -2.41
N GLU A 27 14.13 13.01 -3.05
CA GLU A 27 14.24 13.45 -4.44
C GLU A 27 13.39 12.58 -5.38
N GLY A 28 12.70 13.23 -6.31
CA GLY A 28 11.86 12.57 -7.32
C GLY A 28 10.39 12.45 -6.94
N ILE A 29 9.97 12.75 -5.70
CA ILE A 29 8.54 12.88 -5.35
C ILE A 29 8.03 14.25 -5.82
N ASN A 30 7.03 14.27 -6.70
CA ASN A 30 6.49 15.52 -7.26
C ASN A 30 5.24 16.01 -6.52
N GLU A 31 4.43 15.08 -6.02
CA GLU A 31 3.26 15.40 -5.22
C GLU A 31 3.05 14.39 -4.09
N ILE A 32 2.53 14.88 -2.96
CA ILE A 32 2.13 14.06 -1.83
C ILE A 32 0.64 14.30 -1.60
N ILE A 33 -0.14 13.24 -1.75
CA ILE A 33 -1.60 13.25 -1.60
C ILE A 33 -1.95 12.41 -0.39
N VAL A 34 -2.65 13.01 0.55
CA VAL A 34 -3.18 12.36 1.74
C VAL A 34 -4.68 12.22 1.60
N ILE A 35 -5.17 11.00 1.77
CA ILE A 35 -6.60 10.72 1.85
C ILE A 35 -6.93 10.37 3.29
N ASP A 36 -7.49 11.35 3.98
CA ASP A 36 -8.04 11.19 5.33
C ASP A 36 -9.36 10.39 5.25
N ASP A 37 -9.33 9.16 5.71
CA ASP A 37 -10.43 8.19 5.66
C ASP A 37 -11.45 8.41 6.79
N GLY A 38 -11.87 9.67 6.96
CA GLY A 38 -12.88 10.09 7.94
C GLY A 38 -12.38 10.06 9.39
N SER A 39 -11.18 10.57 9.66
CA SER A 39 -10.62 10.64 11.02
C SER A 39 -11.48 11.47 11.98
N HIS A 40 -11.32 11.20 13.28
CA HIS A 40 -11.99 11.93 14.37
C HIS A 40 -11.01 12.80 15.18
N ASP A 41 -9.75 12.85 14.77
CA ASP A 41 -8.66 13.64 15.35
C ASP A 41 -8.14 14.70 14.36
N GLY A 42 -7.02 15.35 14.67
CA GLY A 42 -6.40 16.37 13.81
C GLY A 42 -5.67 15.85 12.57
N THR A 43 -5.82 14.59 12.15
CA THR A 43 -5.05 13.97 11.03
C THR A 43 -5.04 14.83 9.78
N ALA A 44 -6.21 15.27 9.30
CA ALA A 44 -6.30 16.05 8.08
C ALA A 44 -5.67 17.44 8.20
N GLN A 45 -5.74 18.04 9.39
CA GLN A 45 -5.11 19.33 9.66
C GLN A 45 -3.58 19.18 9.68
N ALA A 46 -3.06 18.21 10.43
CA ALA A 46 -1.63 17.92 10.50
C ALA A 46 -1.02 17.62 9.12
N ALA A 47 -1.76 16.91 8.25
CA ALA A 47 -1.32 16.63 6.88
C ALA A 47 -1.24 17.89 6.00
N ARG A 48 -2.23 18.79 6.09
CA ARG A 48 -2.23 20.06 5.36
C ARG A 48 -1.11 20.99 5.83
N GLU A 49 -0.93 21.10 7.15
CA GLU A 49 0.13 21.92 7.75
C GLU A 49 1.53 21.42 7.38
N ALA A 50 1.69 20.10 7.20
CA ALA A 50 2.92 19.51 6.68
C ALA A 50 3.13 19.73 5.17
N GLY A 51 2.15 20.27 4.44
CA GLY A 51 2.27 20.63 3.03
C GLY A 51 1.79 19.58 2.03
N ALA A 52 1.01 18.58 2.46
CA ALA A 52 0.40 17.62 1.55
C ALA A 52 -0.93 18.12 0.95
N LEU A 53 -1.28 17.63 -0.25
CA LEU A 53 -2.63 17.77 -0.80
C LEU A 53 -3.57 16.82 -0.05
N THR A 54 -4.44 17.36 0.80
CA THR A 54 -5.26 16.53 1.70
C THR A 54 -6.74 16.58 1.36
N PHE A 55 -7.32 15.40 1.13
CA PHE A 55 -8.75 15.20 0.89
C PHE A 55 -9.34 14.31 2.00
N SER A 56 -10.51 14.68 2.50
CA SER A 56 -11.20 13.92 3.56
C SER A 56 -12.43 13.20 3.00
N LEU A 57 -12.58 11.93 3.34
CA LEU A 57 -13.79 11.15 3.08
C LEU A 57 -14.83 11.40 4.18
N ALA A 58 -16.11 11.28 3.83
CA ALA A 58 -17.20 11.56 4.77
C ALA A 58 -17.25 10.57 5.96
N ALA A 59 -16.74 9.36 5.78
CA ALA A 59 -16.66 8.32 6.79
C ALA A 59 -15.58 7.30 6.40
N ASN A 60 -15.11 6.54 7.40
CA ASN A 60 -14.14 5.47 7.20
C ASN A 60 -14.66 4.41 6.23
N SER A 61 -14.05 4.39 5.05
CA SER A 61 -14.36 3.53 3.91
C SER A 61 -13.29 2.47 3.69
N GLY A 62 -12.20 2.51 4.45
CA GLY A 62 -11.11 1.55 4.47
C GLY A 62 -9.97 1.92 3.51
N LYS A 63 -8.76 1.41 3.83
CA LYS A 63 -7.50 1.68 3.14
C LYS A 63 -7.60 1.58 1.61
N GLY A 64 -8.21 0.51 1.09
CA GLY A 64 -8.32 0.33 -0.36
C GLY A 64 -9.17 1.41 -1.05
N GLN A 65 -10.23 1.91 -0.41
CA GLN A 65 -11.03 3.00 -0.96
C GLN A 65 -10.26 4.32 -0.91
N ALA A 66 -9.58 4.59 0.21
CA ALA A 66 -8.72 5.77 0.33
C ALA A 66 -7.61 5.78 -0.73
N LEU A 67 -6.92 4.66 -0.93
CA LEU A 67 -5.93 4.50 -2.02
C LEU A 67 -6.55 4.69 -3.40
N ALA A 68 -7.73 4.10 -3.67
CA ALA A 68 -8.41 4.27 -4.96
C ALA A 68 -8.75 5.73 -5.26
N VAL A 69 -9.25 6.47 -4.28
CA VAL A 69 -9.52 7.91 -4.41
C VAL A 69 -8.22 8.69 -4.63
N GLY A 70 -7.20 8.42 -3.82
CA GLY A 70 -5.91 9.12 -3.93
C GLY A 70 -5.21 8.88 -5.27
N CYS A 71 -5.18 7.63 -5.73
CA CYS A 71 -4.64 7.29 -7.05
C CYS A 71 -5.44 7.93 -8.19
N ALA A 72 -6.77 8.06 -8.05
CA ALA A 72 -7.61 8.75 -9.04
C ALA A 72 -7.38 10.27 -9.08
N LEU A 73 -7.07 10.90 -7.94
CA LEU A 73 -6.76 12.33 -7.84
C LEU A 73 -5.32 12.67 -8.24
N SER A 74 -4.42 11.69 -8.15
CA SER A 74 -3.00 11.83 -8.48
C SER A 74 -2.72 11.96 -9.97
N LYS A 75 -1.62 12.62 -10.32
CA LYS A 75 -1.21 12.97 -11.69
C LYS A 75 0.03 12.23 -12.18
N GLY A 76 0.89 11.76 -11.28
CA GLY A 76 2.20 11.19 -11.61
C GLY A 76 2.12 9.86 -12.36
N ASP A 77 3.08 9.61 -13.24
CA ASP A 77 3.22 8.35 -13.98
C ASP A 77 3.54 7.15 -13.07
N ILE A 78 4.14 7.43 -11.91
CA ILE A 78 4.49 6.46 -10.89
C ILE A 78 3.69 6.77 -9.63
N LEU A 79 3.09 5.73 -9.07
CA LEU A 79 2.37 5.77 -7.81
C LEU A 79 3.24 5.18 -6.71
N LEU A 80 3.50 5.96 -5.66
CA LEU A 80 4.18 5.53 -4.45
C LEU A 80 3.14 5.44 -3.32
N LEU A 81 2.74 4.23 -2.97
CA LEU A 81 1.77 3.98 -1.91
C LEU A 81 2.53 3.79 -0.59
N LEU A 82 2.17 4.55 0.44
CA LEU A 82 2.80 4.50 1.75
C LEU A 82 1.76 4.65 2.85
N ASP A 83 2.02 4.09 4.02
CA ASP A 83 1.17 4.30 5.21
C ASP A 83 1.51 5.63 5.89
N ALA A 84 0.57 6.19 6.65
CA ALA A 84 0.69 7.51 7.27
C ALA A 84 1.58 7.53 8.53
N ASP A 85 1.94 6.37 9.08
CA ASP A 85 2.57 6.21 10.40
C ASP A 85 4.06 5.80 10.33
N LEU A 86 4.75 6.18 9.24
CA LEU A 86 6.15 5.85 8.99
C LEU A 86 7.16 6.80 9.67
N GLY A 87 6.75 8.02 10.01
CA GLY A 87 7.61 9.06 10.60
C GLY A 87 8.86 9.34 9.75
N GLU A 88 10.00 9.62 10.40
CA GLU A 88 11.28 9.85 9.71
C GLU A 88 11.71 8.69 8.79
N SER A 89 11.26 7.45 9.05
CA SER A 89 11.63 6.30 8.24
C SER A 89 11.05 6.34 6.82
N ALA A 90 10.08 7.23 6.56
CA ALA A 90 9.51 7.42 5.23
C ALA A 90 10.54 7.86 4.17
N ARG A 91 11.69 8.41 4.58
CA ARG A 91 12.81 8.75 3.67
C ARG A 91 13.32 7.55 2.88
N GLU A 92 13.18 6.34 3.43
CA GLU A 92 13.56 5.09 2.78
C GLU A 92 12.71 4.79 1.54
N ALA A 93 11.62 5.52 1.30
CA ALA A 93 10.80 5.39 0.10
C ALA A 93 11.60 5.67 -1.18
N ALA A 94 12.70 6.40 -1.09
CA ALA A 94 13.67 6.57 -2.18
C ALA A 94 14.12 5.21 -2.76
N ALA A 95 14.33 4.20 -1.91
CA ALA A 95 14.75 2.87 -2.34
C ALA A 95 13.67 2.15 -3.17
N LEU A 96 12.39 2.37 -2.86
CA LEU A 96 11.27 1.82 -3.64
C LEU A 96 11.16 2.45 -5.02
N LEU A 97 11.41 3.76 -5.11
CA LEU A 97 11.29 4.48 -6.38
C LEU A 97 12.37 4.09 -7.38
N LYS A 98 13.61 3.90 -6.93
CA LYS A 98 14.79 3.60 -7.77
C LYS A 98 14.53 2.59 -8.90
N PRO A 99 14.10 1.34 -8.64
CA PRO A 99 13.93 0.33 -9.70
C PRO A 99 12.79 0.66 -10.67
N VAL A 100 11.74 1.38 -10.22
CA VAL A 100 10.62 1.76 -11.08
C VAL A 100 10.98 2.95 -11.97
N MET A 101 11.65 3.95 -11.40
CA MET A 101 12.13 5.13 -12.13
C MET A 101 13.23 4.78 -13.14
N ALA A 102 14.09 3.82 -12.82
CA ALA A 102 15.11 3.31 -13.74
C ALA A 102 14.53 2.44 -14.88
N GLY A 103 13.27 2.00 -14.75
CA GLY A 103 12.64 1.10 -15.71
C GLY A 103 13.06 -0.37 -15.56
N ASP A 104 13.73 -0.74 -14.47
CA ASP A 104 14.14 -2.11 -14.14
C ASP A 104 12.95 -2.95 -13.67
N ALA A 105 11.97 -2.33 -13.02
CA ALA A 105 10.74 -2.94 -12.56
C ALA A 105 9.50 -2.11 -12.91
N ASP A 106 8.35 -2.76 -13.02
CA ASP A 106 7.05 -2.10 -13.16
C ASP A 106 6.37 -1.88 -11.80
N MET A 107 6.79 -2.65 -10.79
CA MET A 107 6.41 -2.49 -9.38
C MET A 107 7.54 -2.93 -8.45
N SER A 108 7.77 -2.16 -7.39
CA SER A 108 8.62 -2.52 -6.26
C SER A 108 7.79 -2.65 -4.99
N ILE A 109 8.21 -3.53 -4.09
CA ILE A 109 7.54 -3.81 -2.82
C ILE A 109 8.56 -3.72 -1.68
N ALA A 110 8.23 -2.99 -0.62
CA ALA A 110 9.08 -2.90 0.55
C ALA A 110 9.14 -4.22 1.31
N VAL A 111 10.36 -4.64 1.66
CA VAL A 111 10.62 -5.72 2.62
C VAL A 111 11.19 -5.10 3.88
N PHE A 112 10.39 -5.14 4.94
CA PHE A 112 10.80 -4.66 6.25
C PHE A 112 11.77 -5.64 6.91
N PRO A 113 12.65 -5.17 7.83
CA PRO A 113 13.48 -6.05 8.63
C PRO A 113 12.60 -7.06 9.38
N LEU A 114 12.94 -8.35 9.29
CA LEU A 114 12.22 -9.38 10.03
C LEU A 114 12.66 -9.34 11.49
N THR A 115 11.82 -8.81 12.38
CA THR A 115 12.08 -8.90 13.81
C THR A 115 11.49 -10.20 14.36
N PRO A 116 12.29 -11.09 14.99
CA PRO A 116 11.79 -12.32 15.58
C PRO A 116 10.71 -12.03 16.63
N GLY A 117 9.52 -12.63 16.48
CA GLY A 117 8.39 -12.45 17.40
C GLY A 117 7.42 -11.31 17.04
N GLU A 118 7.71 -10.53 16.00
CA GLU A 118 6.80 -9.52 15.45
C GLU A 118 5.91 -10.10 14.34
N GLY A 119 4.62 -9.75 14.36
CA GLY A 119 3.61 -10.25 13.41
C GLY A 119 2.59 -11.24 14.01
N GLY A 120 1.47 -11.45 13.30
CA GLY A 120 0.48 -12.50 13.64
C GLY A 120 1.01 -13.91 13.34
N PHE A 121 0.18 -14.94 13.46
CA PHE A 121 0.52 -16.36 13.17
C PHE A 121 0.95 -16.65 11.71
N GLY A 122 1.23 -15.63 10.89
CA GLY A 122 1.62 -15.78 9.49
C GLY A 122 0.51 -16.26 8.56
N LEU A 123 -0.66 -16.67 9.08
CA LEU A 123 -1.75 -17.27 8.29
C LEU A 123 -2.19 -16.40 7.10
N VAL A 124 -2.40 -15.10 7.31
CA VAL A 124 -2.83 -14.19 6.23
C VAL A 124 -1.73 -14.03 5.17
N GLN A 125 -0.46 -13.92 5.61
CA GLN A 125 0.68 -13.84 4.69
C GLN A 125 0.81 -15.14 3.89
N SER A 126 0.75 -16.31 4.55
CA SER A 126 0.81 -17.62 3.89
C SER A 126 -0.32 -17.82 2.89
N LEU A 127 -1.55 -17.42 3.24
CA LEU A 127 -2.69 -17.47 2.33
C LEU A 127 -2.48 -16.55 1.12
N SER A 128 -2.00 -15.33 1.33
CA SER A 128 -1.68 -14.39 0.26
C SER A 128 -0.59 -14.93 -0.67
N ARG A 129 0.54 -15.43 -0.12
CA ARG A 129 1.60 -16.08 -0.90
C ARG A 129 1.06 -17.25 -1.73
N TRP A 130 0.24 -18.10 -1.12
CA TRP A 130 -0.37 -19.23 -1.81
C TRP A 130 -1.27 -18.79 -2.95
N ALA A 131 -2.13 -17.79 -2.72
CA ALA A 131 -3.05 -17.28 -3.74
C ALA A 131 -2.31 -16.61 -4.91
N ILE A 132 -1.28 -15.83 -4.62
CA ILE A 132 -0.40 -15.20 -5.62
C ILE A 132 0.28 -16.28 -6.47
N LYS A 133 0.94 -17.25 -5.81
CA LYS A 133 1.60 -18.37 -6.50
C LYS A 133 0.62 -19.18 -7.35
N ARG A 134 -0.58 -19.48 -6.81
CA ARG A 134 -1.61 -20.26 -7.52
C ARG A 134 -2.16 -19.54 -8.76
N SER A 135 -2.05 -18.22 -8.80
CA SER A 135 -2.48 -17.35 -9.91
C SER A 135 -1.36 -17.09 -10.93
N GLY A 136 -0.18 -17.71 -10.76
CA GLY A 136 1.00 -17.48 -11.61
C GLY A 136 1.83 -16.25 -11.23
N GLY A 137 1.51 -15.59 -10.11
CA GLY A 137 2.22 -14.42 -9.62
C GLY A 137 3.62 -14.74 -9.04
N PRO A 138 4.40 -13.70 -8.71
CA PRO A 138 5.77 -13.84 -8.20
C PRO A 138 5.82 -14.48 -6.80
N LEU A 139 6.97 -15.07 -6.47
CA LEU A 139 7.26 -15.49 -5.10
C LEU A 139 7.67 -14.27 -4.28
N LEU A 140 6.80 -13.86 -3.37
CA LEU A 140 7.01 -12.67 -2.52
C LEU A 140 7.28 -13.07 -1.07
N THR A 141 8.30 -12.44 -0.49
CA THR A 141 8.63 -12.52 0.93
C THR A 141 7.58 -11.81 1.77
N GLN A 142 7.16 -10.59 1.41
CA GLN A 142 6.16 -9.81 2.16
C GLN A 142 5.01 -9.37 1.23
N PRO A 143 4.12 -10.29 0.81
CA PRO A 143 3.09 -10.00 -0.19
C PRO A 143 2.01 -9.01 0.27
N LEU A 144 1.92 -8.74 1.57
CA LEU A 144 0.96 -7.82 2.18
C LEU A 144 1.58 -6.48 2.55
N SER A 145 2.83 -6.23 2.17
CA SER A 145 3.46 -4.93 2.34
C SER A 145 2.70 -3.89 1.51
N GLY A 146 2.22 -2.86 2.20
CA GLY A 146 1.45 -1.75 1.61
C GLY A 146 2.35 -0.70 0.96
N GLN A 147 3.62 -0.66 1.35
CA GLN A 147 4.63 0.25 0.84
C GLN A 147 5.14 -0.25 -0.51
N ARG A 148 4.70 0.42 -1.58
CA ARG A 148 4.97 0.00 -2.97
C ARG A 148 5.17 1.20 -3.86
N ALA A 149 6.10 1.11 -4.81
CA ALA A 149 6.10 1.99 -5.97
C ALA A 149 5.67 1.18 -7.20
N MET A 150 4.87 1.75 -8.08
CA MET A 150 4.47 1.08 -9.33
C MET A 150 4.14 2.09 -10.43
N LYS A 151 4.25 1.67 -11.68
CA LYS A 151 3.71 2.46 -12.79
C LYS A 151 2.19 2.60 -12.63
N ARG A 152 1.65 3.78 -12.94
CA ARG A 152 0.21 4.07 -12.92
C ARG A 152 -0.60 3.06 -13.72
N SER A 153 -0.08 2.62 -14.87
CA SER A 153 -0.73 1.61 -15.72
C SER A 153 -1.01 0.30 -14.97
N VAL A 154 -0.11 -0.12 -14.06
CA VAL A 154 -0.33 -1.31 -13.22
C VAL A 154 -1.51 -1.12 -12.27
N TRP A 155 -1.63 0.06 -11.67
CA TRP A 155 -2.76 0.40 -10.80
C TRP A 155 -4.08 0.53 -11.55
N GLN A 156 -4.07 1.10 -12.76
CA GLN A 156 -5.31 1.24 -13.55
C GLN A 156 -5.94 -0.11 -13.88
N GLU A 157 -5.12 -1.12 -14.17
CA GLU A 157 -5.57 -2.47 -14.50
C GLU A 157 -5.97 -3.29 -13.25
N LEU A 158 -5.24 -3.14 -12.14
CA LEU A 158 -5.34 -4.07 -11.00
C LEU A 158 -5.77 -3.43 -9.68
N GLY A 159 -5.74 -2.09 -9.60
CA GLY A 159 -5.74 -1.32 -8.36
C GLY A 159 -7.11 -1.01 -7.76
N SER A 160 -8.21 -1.38 -8.42
CA SER A 160 -9.55 -0.95 -8.02
C SER A 160 -10.41 -2.07 -7.41
N GLY A 161 -11.13 -1.75 -6.33
CA GLY A 161 -12.24 -2.56 -5.82
C GLY A 161 -11.91 -3.68 -4.82
N TYR A 162 -10.74 -3.67 -4.16
CA TYR A 162 -10.30 -4.78 -3.30
C TYR A 162 -10.15 -4.47 -1.80
N GLY A 163 -10.48 -3.27 -1.33
CA GLY A 163 -10.44 -2.95 0.11
C GLY A 163 -9.07 -3.27 0.74
N PHE A 164 -9.05 -4.13 1.78
CA PHE A 164 -7.80 -4.56 2.47
C PHE A 164 -7.09 -5.74 1.77
N GLY A 165 -7.65 -6.25 0.66
CA GLY A 165 -7.02 -7.29 -0.15
C GLY A 165 -6.24 -6.74 -1.34
N ILE A 166 -6.11 -5.41 -1.47
CA ILE A 166 -5.49 -4.76 -2.62
C ILE A 166 -4.07 -5.25 -2.89
N GLU A 167 -3.27 -5.46 -1.84
CA GLU A 167 -1.89 -5.94 -1.95
C GLU A 167 -1.83 -7.34 -2.57
N THR A 168 -2.77 -8.21 -2.18
CA THR A 168 -2.91 -9.58 -2.71
C THR A 168 -3.45 -9.54 -4.14
N ALA A 169 -4.44 -8.70 -4.43
CA ALA A 169 -5.01 -8.54 -5.77
C ALA A 169 -3.94 -8.11 -6.78
N LEU A 170 -3.15 -7.09 -6.42
CA LEU A 170 -2.00 -6.65 -7.20
C LEU A 170 -1.05 -7.83 -7.46
N GLY A 171 -0.62 -8.54 -6.40
CA GLY A 171 0.29 -9.69 -6.53
C GLY A 171 -0.26 -10.82 -7.43
N MET A 172 -1.56 -11.10 -7.38
CA MET A 172 -2.20 -12.11 -8.23
C MET A 172 -2.33 -11.66 -9.69
N GLY A 173 -2.49 -10.35 -9.91
CA GLY A 173 -2.76 -9.78 -11.23
C GLY A 173 -1.52 -9.44 -12.06
N VAL A 174 -0.40 -9.05 -11.42
CA VAL A 174 0.79 -8.53 -12.11
C VAL A 174 1.39 -9.47 -13.15
N HIS A 175 1.30 -10.80 -12.95
CA HIS A 175 1.76 -11.76 -13.94
C HIS A 175 0.98 -11.68 -15.27
N ARG A 176 -0.32 -11.38 -15.22
CA ARG A 176 -1.16 -11.25 -16.43
C ARG A 176 -0.75 -10.08 -17.32
N LEU A 177 -0.12 -9.08 -16.72
CA LEU A 177 0.39 -7.89 -17.41
C LEU A 177 1.84 -8.04 -17.85
N GLY A 178 2.49 -9.18 -17.56
CA GLY A 178 3.93 -9.37 -17.81
C GLY A 178 4.83 -8.43 -16.99
N CYS A 179 4.32 -7.89 -15.87
CA CYS A 179 5.04 -6.90 -15.07
C CYS A 179 6.25 -7.53 -14.36
N ARG A 180 7.38 -6.79 -14.37
CA ARG A 180 8.54 -7.09 -13.55
C ARG A 180 8.33 -6.55 -12.13
N VAL A 181 8.40 -7.45 -11.14
CA VAL A 181 8.19 -7.11 -9.73
C VAL A 181 9.45 -7.43 -8.94
N VAL A 182 9.89 -6.47 -8.13
CA VAL A 182 11.06 -6.63 -7.26
C VAL A 182 10.71 -6.32 -5.81
N GLU A 183 11.34 -7.05 -4.88
CA GLU A 183 11.28 -6.75 -3.46
C GLU A 183 12.54 -5.97 -3.06
N VAL A 184 12.35 -4.85 -2.36
CA VAL A 184 13.42 -3.94 -1.95
C VAL A 184 13.49 -3.91 -0.43
N PRO A 185 14.61 -4.34 0.19
CA PRO A 185 14.83 -4.15 1.60
C PRO A 185 14.84 -2.66 1.96
N VAL A 186 14.09 -2.27 2.98
CA VAL A 186 14.02 -0.88 3.47
C VAL A 186 14.19 -0.84 4.97
N ALA A 187 14.81 0.21 5.49
CA ALA A 187 14.90 0.45 6.94
C ALA A 187 13.66 1.21 7.49
N MET A 188 12.49 0.99 6.87
CA MET A 188 11.23 1.59 7.31
C MET A 188 10.77 0.98 8.63
N THR A 189 10.17 1.80 9.48
CA THR A 189 9.49 1.39 10.70
C THR A 189 8.11 2.02 10.73
N HIS A 190 7.12 1.32 11.29
CA HIS A 190 5.76 1.82 11.49
C HIS A 190 5.47 1.86 12.99
N ARG A 191 4.40 2.53 13.42
CA ARG A 191 4.02 2.54 14.83
C ARG A 191 3.87 1.10 15.29
N ARG A 192 4.53 0.73 16.40
CA ARG A 192 4.30 -0.55 17.06
C ARG A 192 2.84 -0.63 17.51
N THR A 193 1.95 -1.20 16.69
CA THR A 193 0.70 -1.74 17.22
C THR A 193 1.07 -2.95 18.06
N GLY A 194 0.92 -2.82 19.37
CA GLY A 194 1.05 -3.94 20.30
C GLY A 194 0.09 -5.08 19.95
N ARG A 195 0.16 -6.17 20.71
CA ARG A 195 -0.83 -7.27 20.66
C ARG A 195 -2.17 -6.83 21.27
N ASP A 196 -2.73 -5.73 20.77
CA ASP A 196 -3.96 -5.14 21.28
C ASP A 196 -5.16 -5.72 20.53
N PHE A 197 -6.31 -5.76 21.21
CA PHE A 197 -7.59 -6.23 20.68
C PHE A 197 -7.96 -5.55 19.35
N ARG A 198 -7.60 -4.26 19.21
CA ARG A 198 -7.77 -3.47 17.97
C ARG A 198 -6.93 -4.03 16.81
N GLY A 199 -5.71 -4.49 17.09
CA GLY A 199 -4.85 -5.16 16.11
C GLY A 199 -5.36 -6.55 15.70
N MET A 200 -6.06 -7.26 16.59
CA MET A 200 -6.74 -8.53 16.25
C MET A 200 -7.96 -8.31 15.34
N VAL A 201 -8.79 -7.31 15.61
CA VAL A 201 -9.94 -6.96 14.74
C VAL A 201 -9.46 -6.47 13.37
N HIS A 202 -8.42 -5.63 13.34
CA HIS A 202 -7.78 -5.21 12.09
C HIS A 202 -7.28 -6.41 11.26
N ARG A 203 -6.60 -7.37 11.91
CA ARG A 203 -6.15 -8.63 11.29
C ARG A 203 -7.31 -9.52 10.82
N GLY A 204 -8.41 -9.58 11.56
CA GLY A 204 -9.61 -10.32 11.16
C GLY A 204 -10.27 -9.73 9.91
N ARG A 205 -10.39 -8.40 9.82
CA ARG A 205 -10.90 -7.71 8.63
C ARG A 205 -9.97 -7.91 7.42
N GLN A 206 -8.65 -7.86 7.63
CA GLN A 206 -7.67 -8.14 6.59
C GLN A 206 -7.82 -9.57 6.04
N LEU A 207 -7.98 -10.57 6.91
CA LEU A 207 -8.21 -11.97 6.50
C LEU A 207 -9.48 -12.12 5.64
N VAL A 208 -10.60 -11.55 6.08
CA VAL A 208 -11.87 -11.61 5.33
C VAL A 208 -11.72 -10.93 3.95
N HIS A 209 -11.08 -9.77 3.88
CA HIS A 209 -10.90 -9.05 2.62
C HIS A 209 -9.94 -9.76 1.66
N VAL A 210 -8.88 -10.39 2.16
CA VAL A 210 -8.00 -11.24 1.35
C VAL A 210 -8.78 -12.44 0.81
N LEU A 211 -9.59 -13.11 1.65
CA LEU A 211 -10.45 -14.22 1.20
C LEU A 211 -11.46 -13.79 0.13
N LEU A 212 -12.17 -12.67 0.35
CA LEU A 212 -13.11 -12.13 -0.63
C LEU A 212 -12.42 -11.72 -1.94
N THR A 213 -11.21 -11.18 -1.85
CA THR A 213 -10.38 -10.84 -3.02
C THR A 213 -10.04 -12.08 -3.83
N ILE A 214 -9.58 -13.15 -3.18
CA ILE A 214 -9.28 -14.43 -3.83
C ILE A 214 -10.53 -14.98 -4.51
N LEU A 215 -11.67 -15.00 -3.79
CA LEU A 215 -12.94 -15.48 -4.32
C LEU A 215 -13.43 -14.66 -5.51
N ARG A 216 -13.33 -13.33 -5.46
CA ARG A 216 -13.70 -12.43 -6.56
C ARG A 216 -12.81 -12.66 -7.78
N HIS A 217 -11.49 -12.74 -7.56
CA HIS A 217 -10.52 -12.96 -8.63
C HIS A 217 -10.76 -14.28 -9.37
N TRP A 218 -11.05 -15.37 -8.64
CA TRP A 218 -11.36 -16.67 -9.24
C TRP A 218 -12.75 -16.75 -9.85
N ARG A 219 -13.75 -16.04 -9.31
CA ARG A 219 -15.04 -15.89 -9.96
C ARG A 219 -14.95 -15.13 -11.29
N CYS A 220 -14.06 -14.14 -11.39
CA CYS A 220 -13.77 -13.46 -12.66
C CYS A 220 -13.12 -14.42 -13.66
N LEU A 221 -12.15 -15.24 -13.24
CA LEU A 221 -11.54 -16.26 -14.11
C LEU A 221 -12.57 -17.29 -14.62
N LEU A 222 -13.39 -17.84 -13.73
CA LEU A 222 -14.42 -18.83 -14.07
C LEU A 222 -15.49 -18.27 -15.03
N ARG A 223 -15.75 -16.96 -14.99
CA ARG A 223 -16.66 -16.29 -15.95
C ARG A 223 -16.05 -16.06 -17.33
N TRP A 224 -14.73 -16.10 -17.45
CA TRP A 224 -13.99 -15.83 -18.69
C TRP A 224 -13.40 -17.10 -19.32
N GLY A 225 -13.76 -18.29 -18.82
CA GLY A 225 -13.45 -19.56 -19.49
C GLY A 225 -11.96 -19.88 -19.57
N VAL A 226 -11.22 -19.67 -18.48
CA VAL A 226 -9.88 -20.24 -18.26
C VAL A 226 -9.90 -21.11 -17.01
#